data_AF-A0A7H0LIJ9-F1
#
_entry.id   AF-A0A7H0LIJ9-F1
#
_cell.length_a   1.000
_cell.length_b   1.000
_cell.length_c   1.000
_cell.angle_alpha   90.00
_cell.angle_beta   90.00
_cell.angle_gamma   90.00
#
_symmetry.space_group_name_H-M   'P 1'
#
loop_
_entity.id
_entity.type
_entity.pdbx_description
1 polymer ?
#
loop_
_entity_poly.entity_id
_entity_poly.type
_entity_poly.pdbx_seq_one_letter_code
_entity_poly.pdbx_strand_id
1 'polypeptide(L)' 'MDLSFSRFEHDASVAILPPDLAVMMVGIAARQAASPTALFHSHLPETTAAAVNLFAPLHGAFNAAMAAALLRWKEI' A
#
# COMPACT_ATOMS: atom_id res chain seq x y z
N MET A 1 -19.47 -15.17 -2.87
CA MET A 1 -19.36 -13.70 -2.88
C MET A 1 -18.22 -13.38 -3.82
N ASP A 2 -18.54 -12.85 -5.00
CA ASP A 2 -17.55 -12.52 -6.03
C ASP A 2 -16.98 -11.13 -5.72
N LEU A 3 -15.66 -11.07 -5.49
CA LEU A 3 -14.91 -9.86 -5.14
C LEU A 3 -14.13 -9.31 -6.34
N SER A 4 -14.58 -9.62 -7.55
CA SER A 4 -14.02 -9.08 -8.78
C SER A 4 -14.22 -7.56 -8.81
N PHE A 5 -13.17 -6.81 -8.48
CA PHE A 5 -13.11 -5.38 -8.78
C PHE A 5 -13.04 -5.25 -10.30
N SER A 6 -14.20 -5.03 -10.93
CA SER A 6 -14.26 -4.48 -12.27
C SER A 6 -13.49 -3.17 -12.24
N ARG A 7 -12.23 -3.26 -12.69
CA ARG A 7 -11.41 -2.23 -13.32
C ARG A 7 -12.11 -0.87 -13.24
N PHE A 8 -11.63 -0.02 -12.33
CA PHE A 8 -11.91 1.42 -12.25
C PHE A 8 -12.71 1.89 -13.46
N GLU A 9 -14.03 1.98 -13.32
CA GLU A 9 -14.88 2.66 -14.28
C GLU A 9 -14.29 4.07 -14.41
N HIS A 10 -13.55 4.28 -15.49
CA HIS A 10 -12.99 5.57 -15.85
C HIS A 10 -14.13 6.37 -16.50
N ASP A 11 -15.23 6.56 -15.77
CA ASP A 11 -16.16 7.64 -16.07
C ASP A 11 -15.53 8.93 -15.54
N ALA A 12 -14.47 9.35 -16.23
CA ALA A 12 -13.87 10.65 -16.05
C ALA A 12 -14.77 11.69 -16.71
N SER A 13 -15.96 11.90 -16.14
CA SER A 13 -16.42 13.27 -16.01
C SER A 13 -15.32 13.95 -15.19
N VAL A 14 -14.35 14.54 -15.89
CA VAL A 14 -13.29 15.32 -15.27
C VAL A 14 -14.05 16.42 -14.57
N ALA A 15 -14.31 16.25 -13.28
CA ALA A 15 -14.86 17.28 -12.45
C ALA A 15 -13.92 18.46 -12.65
N ILE A 16 -14.38 19.47 -13.40
CA ILE A 16 -13.59 20.67 -13.65
C ILE A 16 -13.49 21.32 -12.29
N LEU A 17 -12.40 21.01 -11.61
CA LEU A 17 -12.12 21.53 -10.30
C LEU A 17 -11.94 23.04 -10.47
N PRO A 18 -12.61 23.87 -9.67
CA PRO A 18 -12.30 25.28 -9.61
C PRO A 18 -10.77 25.45 -9.48
N PRO A 19 -10.13 26.36 -10.23
CA PRO A 19 -8.66 26.44 -10.30
C PRO A 19 -7.98 26.48 -8.93
N ASP A 20 -8.54 27.22 -7.97
CA ASP A 20 -8.02 27.30 -6.61
C ASP A 20 -8.06 25.96 -5.87
N LEU A 21 -9.12 25.17 -6.09
CA LEU A 21 -9.25 23.84 -5.53
C LEU A 21 -8.25 22.87 -6.18
N ALA A 22 -7.97 23.01 -7.49
CA ALA A 22 -6.96 22.21 -8.18
C ALA A 22 -5.57 22.46 -7.61
N VAL A 23 -5.21 23.73 -7.43
CA VAL A 23 -3.92 24.13 -6.83
C VAL A 23 -3.81 23.59 -5.40
N MET A 24 -4.87 23.68 -4.60
CA MET A 24 -4.89 23.11 -3.26
C MET A 24 -4.68 21.60 -3.27
N MET A 25 -5.39 20.87 -4.15
CA MET A 25 -5.26 19.42 -4.26
C MET A 25 -3.85 18.98 -4.69
N VAL A 26 -3.21 19.71 -5.60
CA VAL A 26 -1.82 19.46 -5.98
C VAL A 26 -0.88 19.60 -4.78
N GLY A 27 -1.05 20.64 -3.96
CA GLY A 27 -0.26 20.84 -2.75
C GLY A 27 -0.44 19.71 -1.72
N ILE A 28 -1.68 19.25 -1.54
CA ILE A 28 -2.00 18.11 -0.66
C ILE A 28 -1.33 16.84 -1.19
N ALA A 29 -1.51 16.52 -2.47
CA ALA A 29 -0.93 15.33 -3.09
C ALA A 29 0.60 15.33 -3.00
N ALA A 30 1.25 16.47 -3.25
CA ALA A 30 2.70 16.62 -3.13
C ALA A 30 3.18 16.34 -1.68
N ARG A 31 2.48 16.84 -0.67
CA ARG A 31 2.81 16.56 0.73
C ARG A 31 2.59 15.10 1.11
N GLN A 32 1.52 14.48 0.59
CA GLN A 32 1.27 13.05 0.82
C GLN A 32 2.38 12.19 0.18
N ALA A 33 2.77 12.51 -1.04
CA ALA A 33 3.84 11.83 -1.77
C ALA A 33 5.22 12.01 -1.10
N ALA A 34 5.48 13.16 -0.47
CA ALA A 34 6.71 13.43 0.26
C ALA A 34 6.68 12.97 1.73
N SER A 35 5.60 12.32 2.18
CA SER A 35 5.52 11.85 3.56
C SER A 35 6.55 10.76 3.87
N PRO A 36 7.03 10.63 5.12
CA PRO A 36 7.97 9.57 5.51
C PRO A 36 7.47 8.16 5.15
N THR A 37 6.16 7.92 5.29
CA THR A 37 5.52 6.67 4.92
C THR A 37 5.58 6.42 3.42
N ALA A 38 5.26 7.42 2.59
CA ALA A 38 5.34 7.29 1.13
C ALA A 38 6.78 7.07 0.65
N LEU A 39 7.76 7.77 1.25
CA LEU A 39 9.18 7.56 0.97
C LEU A 39 9.61 6.13 1.32
N PHE A 40 9.24 5.64 2.51
CA PHE A 40 9.52 4.26 2.92
C PHE A 40 8.90 3.25 1.94
N HIS A 41 7.65 3.45 1.54
CA HIS A 41 6.98 2.57 0.57
C HIS A 41 7.61 2.64 -0.83
N SER A 42 8.11 3.79 -1.27
CA SER A 42 8.79 3.94 -2.56
C SER A 42 10.12 3.18 -2.64
N HIS A 43 10.75 2.94 -1.50
CA HIS A 43 11.97 2.14 -1.38
C HIS A 43 11.71 0.65 -1.16
N LEU A 44 10.45 0.25 -0.98
CA LEU A 44 10.10 -1.16 -0.91
C LEU A 44 10.27 -1.75 -2.32
N PRO A 45 11.12 -2.77 -2.50
CA PRO A 45 11.27 -3.40 -3.81
C PRO A 45 9.90 -3.86 -4.28
N GLU A 46 9.59 -3.62 -5.57
CA GLU A 46 8.46 -4.27 -6.23
C GLU A 46 8.53 -5.73 -5.84
N THR A 47 7.49 -6.17 -5.13
CA THR A 47 7.43 -7.50 -4.55
C THR A 47 7.38 -8.50 -5.71
N THR A 48 8.56 -8.90 -6.16
CA THR A 48 8.73 -10.07 -7.00
C THR A 48 8.22 -11.27 -6.21
N ALA A 49 7.65 -12.24 -6.93
CA ALA A 49 6.93 -13.43 -6.48
C ALA A 49 7.30 -14.08 -5.11
N ALA A 50 8.49 -13.84 -4.57
CA ALA A 50 8.91 -14.24 -3.22
C ALA A 50 8.01 -13.71 -2.08
N ALA A 51 7.52 -12.45 -2.10
CA ALA A 51 6.66 -11.99 -0.99
C ALA A 51 5.19 -12.43 -1.12
N VAL A 52 4.77 -12.98 -2.26
CA VAL A 52 3.48 -13.68 -2.38
C VAL A 52 3.43 -14.83 -1.37
N ASN A 53 4.55 -15.54 -1.16
CA ASN A 53 4.64 -16.62 -0.16
C ASN A 53 4.73 -16.11 1.29
N LEU A 54 5.13 -14.85 1.52
CA LEU A 54 5.21 -14.28 2.87
C LEU A 54 3.83 -13.86 3.40
N PHE A 55 2.92 -13.49 2.50
CA PHE A 55 1.54 -13.09 2.80
C PHE A 55 0.48 -14.17 2.49
N ALA A 56 0.85 -15.27 1.84
CA ALA A 56 -0.01 -16.43 1.60
C ALA A 56 0.56 -17.69 2.28
N PRO A 57 0.54 -17.77 3.62
CA PRO A 57 0.95 -18.97 4.32
C PRO A 57 0.09 -20.15 3.86
N LEU A 58 0.70 -21.33 3.71
CA LEU A 58 0.16 -22.51 2.99
C LEU A 58 -1.26 -22.94 3.42
N HIS A 59 -1.76 -22.47 4.56
CA HIS A 59 -3.10 -22.73 5.09
C HIS A 59 -3.71 -21.55 5.88
N GLY A 60 -3.29 -20.29 5.63
CA GLY A 60 -3.70 -19.15 6.47
C GLY A 60 -3.04 -19.12 7.86
N ALA A 61 -2.05 -19.98 8.09
CA ALA A 61 -1.30 -20.06 9.35
C ALA A 61 -0.43 -18.81 9.55
N PHE A 62 -0.21 -18.39 10.79
CA PHE A 62 0.63 -17.23 11.08
C PHE A 62 2.08 -17.40 10.53
N ASN A 63 2.68 -16.31 10.05
CA ASN A 63 4.02 -16.34 9.45
C ASN A 63 5.08 -16.81 10.47
N ALA A 64 5.68 -17.98 10.23
CA ALA A 64 6.61 -18.61 11.17
C ALA A 64 7.90 -17.79 11.39
N ALA A 65 8.38 -17.08 10.37
CA ALA A 65 9.56 -16.21 10.51
C ALA A 65 9.25 -15.01 11.43
N MET A 66 8.05 -14.44 11.32
CA MET A 66 7.57 -13.39 12.22
C MET A 66 7.40 -13.91 13.65
N ALA A 67 6.86 -15.11 13.84
CA ALA A 67 6.75 -15.73 15.17
C ALA A 67 8.11 -15.86 15.84
N ALA A 68 9.11 -16.33 15.10
CA ALA A 68 10.48 -16.45 15.61
C ALA A 68 11.12 -15.09 15.93
N ALA A 69 10.84 -14.04 15.14
CA ALA A 69 11.33 -12.70 15.43
C ALA A 69 10.73 -12.11 16.71
N LEU A 70 9.43 -12.27 16.93
CA LEU A 70 8.75 -11.82 18.16
C LEU A 70 9.26 -12.54 19.41
N LEU A 71 9.52 -13.85 19.31
CA LEU A 71 10.10 -14.62 20.41
C LEU A 71 11.50 -14.11 20.78
N ARG A 72 12.38 -13.87 19.79
CA ARG A 72 13.73 -13.35 20.03
C ARG A 72 13.74 -11.92 20.59
N TRP A 73 12.80 -11.07 20.17
CA TRP A 73 12.70 -9.72 20.72
C TRP A 73 12.37 -9.73 22.22
N LYS A 74 11.60 -10.71 22.69
CA LYS A 74 11.26 -10.87 24.11
C LYS A 74 12.46 -11.31 24.97
N GLU A 75 13.52 -11.82 24.35
CA GLU A 75 14.73 -12.28 25.03
C GLU A 75 15.76 -11.17 25.25
N ILE A 76 15.46 -9.94 24.80
CA ILE A 76 16.23 -8.71 25.01
C ILE A 76 15.55 -7.86 26.07
#